data_AF-A0A379IS71-F1
#
_entry.id   AF-A0A379IS71-F1
#
_cell.length_a   1.000
_cell.length_b   1.000
_cell.length_c   1.000
_cell.angle_alpha   90.00
_cell.angle_beta   90.00
_cell.angle_gamma   90.00
#
_symmetry.space_group_name_H-M   'P 1'
#
loop_
_entity.id
_entity.type
_entity.pdbx_description
1 polymer ?
#
loop_
_entity_poly.entity_id
_entity_poly.type
_entity_poly.pdbx_seq_one_letter_code
_entity_poly.pdbx_strand_id
1 'polypeptide(L)'
;MSAANLVMQSYGRCCASLTFFDDFYRHFLASSPLIREKFTDTDMPAQKQLLRQGIMNLVMHARGMPDTKLRALGESHSRQRLDIRPELYDLWLDALLLTISEHDKECDADVRQAWREVLNKGIAVIKAGY
;
A
#
# COMPACT_ATOMS: atom_id res chain seq x y z
N MET A 1 -19.79 2.96 10.86
CA MET A 1 -19.05 3.55 9.71
C MET A 1 -18.41 2.40 8.95
N SER A 2 -18.38 2.38 7.61
CA SER A 2 -17.75 1.25 6.89
C SER A 2 -16.23 1.31 7.02
N ALA A 3 -15.54 0.15 6.98
CA ALA A 3 -14.08 0.08 7.03
C ALA A 3 -13.43 0.97 5.94
N ALA A 4 -13.99 0.99 4.74
CA ALA A 4 -13.50 1.83 3.64
C ALA A 4 -13.63 3.35 3.92
N ASN A 5 -14.67 3.77 4.66
CA ASN A 5 -14.82 5.18 5.05
C ASN A 5 -13.79 5.57 6.12
N LEU A 6 -13.53 4.70 7.11
CA LEU A 6 -12.48 4.91 8.11
C LEU A 6 -11.11 5.05 7.43
N VAL A 7 -10.81 4.15 6.50
CA VAL A 7 -9.56 4.18 5.73
C VAL A 7 -9.43 5.46 4.89
N MET A 8 -10.50 5.91 4.22
CA MET A 8 -10.47 7.18 3.47
C MET A 8 -10.15 8.39 4.35
N GLN A 9 -10.74 8.47 5.55
CA GLN A 9 -10.48 9.56 6.50
C GLN A 9 -9.03 9.53 7.00
N SER A 10 -8.59 8.35 7.45
CA SER A 10 -7.22 8.11 7.88
C SER A 10 -6.20 8.44 6.78
N TYR A 11 -6.48 8.01 5.55
CA TYR A 11 -5.61 8.29 4.41
C TYR A 11 -5.54 9.79 4.07
N GLY A 12 -6.66 10.51 4.22
CA GLY A 12 -6.68 11.96 4.08
C GLY A 12 -5.74 12.66 5.06
N ARG A 13 -5.74 12.25 6.34
CA ARG A 13 -4.83 12.77 7.37
C ARG A 13 -3.38 12.40 7.10
N CYS A 14 -3.11 11.15 6.69
CA CYS A 14 -1.78 10.71 6.28
C CYS A 14 -1.24 11.55 5.10
N CYS A 15 -2.06 11.77 4.06
CA CYS A 15 -1.69 12.58 2.90
C CYS A 15 -1.49 14.07 3.22
N ALA A 16 -2.06 14.58 4.31
CA ALA A 16 -1.81 15.93 4.79
C ALA A 16 -0.47 16.06 5.52
N SER A 17 0.14 14.94 5.91
CA SER A 17 1.48 14.91 6.49
C SER A 17 2.55 14.87 5.40
N LEU A 18 3.44 15.86 5.41
CA LEU A 18 4.40 16.11 4.34
C LEU A 18 5.39 14.95 4.12
N THR A 19 5.78 14.24 5.18
CA THR A 19 6.81 13.18 5.11
C THR A 19 6.23 11.77 5.05
N PHE A 20 4.91 11.60 5.01
CA PHE A 20 4.27 10.27 5.08
C PHE A 20 4.82 9.26 4.08
N PHE A 21 4.96 9.63 2.82
CA PHE A 21 5.48 8.71 1.80
C PHE A 21 7.00 8.50 1.90
N ASP A 22 7.74 9.46 2.46
CA ASP A 22 9.17 9.31 2.73
C ASP A 22 9.38 8.30 3.85
N ASP A 23 8.64 8.44 4.94
CA ASP A 23 8.67 7.56 6.09
C ASP A 23 8.19 6.14 5.74
N PHE A 24 7.16 6.02 4.89
CA PHE A 24 6.76 4.73 4.34
C PHE A 24 7.91 4.00 3.65
N TYR A 25 8.60 4.66 2.70
CA TYR A 25 9.68 4.00 1.98
C TYR A 25 10.89 3.75 2.87
N ARG A 26 11.16 4.62 3.85
CA ARG A 26 12.20 4.38 4.87
C ARG A 26 11.93 3.07 5.62
N HIS A 27 10.70 2.87 6.12
CA HIS A 27 10.31 1.64 6.82
C HIS A 27 10.31 0.43 5.89
N PHE A 28 9.77 0.58 4.68
CA PHE A 28 9.64 -0.53 3.73
C PHE A 28 11.00 -1.02 3.23
N LEU A 29 11.91 -0.12 2.85
CA LEU A 29 13.28 -0.46 2.44
C LEU A 29 14.11 -1.03 3.60
N ALA A 30 13.82 -0.63 4.84
CA ALA A 30 14.48 -1.22 6.01
C ALA A 30 14.02 -2.67 6.29
N SER A 31 12.81 -3.03 5.89
CA SER A 31 12.17 -4.31 6.28
C SER A 31 12.86 -5.57 5.74
N SER A 32 13.54 -5.49 4.58
CA SER A 32 14.23 -6.65 3.99
C SER A 32 15.25 -6.24 2.92
N PRO A 33 16.41 -6.93 2.81
CA PRO A 33 17.33 -6.75 1.69
C PRO A 33 16.67 -7.03 0.32
N LEU A 34 15.72 -7.97 0.26
CA LEU A 34 14.99 -8.27 -0.98
C LEU A 34 14.15 -7.08 -1.45
N ILE A 35 13.57 -6.32 -0.51
CA ILE A 35 12.85 -5.09 -0.84
C ILE A 35 13.82 -4.05 -1.37
N ARG A 36 14.96 -3.83 -0.70
CA ARG A 36 15.96 -2.85 -1.17
C ARG A 36 16.42 -3.13 -2.60
N GLU A 37 16.70 -4.39 -2.90
CA GLU A 37 17.13 -4.82 -4.23
C GLU A 37 16.12 -4.39 -5.32
N LYS A 38 14.82 -4.60 -5.08
CA LYS A 38 13.73 -4.25 -6.01
C LYS A 38 13.61 -2.73 -6.29
N PHE A 39 14.22 -1.89 -5.46
CA PHE A 39 14.16 -0.42 -5.59
C PHE A 39 15.51 0.23 -5.96
N THR A 40 16.57 -0.54 -6.23
CA THR A 40 17.93 -0.03 -6.49
C THR A 40 17.96 1.04 -7.58
N ASP A 41 17.27 0.79 -8.70
CA ASP A 41 17.24 1.68 -9.87
C ASP A 41 15.87 2.37 -10.04
N THR A 42 15.25 2.77 -8.93
CA THR A 42 13.93 3.42 -8.93
C THR A 42 14.04 4.92 -8.70
N ASP A 43 13.35 5.71 -9.53
CA ASP A 43 13.06 7.11 -9.27
C ASP A 43 12.08 7.22 -8.08
N MET A 44 12.63 7.37 -6.88
CA MET A 44 11.84 7.39 -5.65
C MET A 44 10.84 8.55 -5.56
N PRO A 45 11.15 9.79 -6.00
CA PRO A 45 10.15 10.85 -6.14
C PRO A 45 8.93 10.44 -6.99
N ALA A 46 9.14 9.88 -8.18
CA ALA A 46 8.06 9.40 -9.03
C ALA A 46 7.32 8.22 -8.39
N GLN A 47 8.06 7.30 -7.77
CA GLN A 47 7.52 6.12 -7.11
C GLN A 47 6.56 6.45 -5.96
N LYS A 48 6.83 7.51 -5.19
CA LYS A 48 5.92 8.00 -4.13
C LYS A 48 4.58 8.47 -4.71
N GLN A 49 4.58 9.10 -5.88
CA GLN A 49 3.33 9.49 -6.56
C GLN A 49 2.55 8.29 -7.08
N LEU A 50 3.25 7.26 -7.58
CA LEU A 50 2.64 5.99 -7.98
C LEU A 50 2.02 5.26 -6.79
N LEU A 51 2.72 5.22 -5.66
CA LEU A 51 2.21 4.63 -4.43
C LEU A 51 0.94 5.35 -3.95
N ARG A 52 0.94 6.68 -3.96
CA ARG A 52 -0.24 7.47 -3.58
C ARG A 52 -1.49 7.08 -4.39
N GLN A 53 -1.30 6.88 -5.70
CA GLN A 53 -2.36 6.43 -6.60
C GLN A 53 -2.72 4.96 -6.38
N GLY A 54 -1.72 4.10 -6.14
CA GLY A 54 -1.90 2.67 -5.84
C GLY A 54 -2.76 2.43 -4.62
N ILE A 55 -2.46 3.10 -3.50
CA ILE A 55 -3.28 3.03 -2.28
C ILE A 55 -4.71 3.49 -2.56
N MET A 56 -4.89 4.60 -3.28
CA MET A 56 -6.24 5.07 -3.64
C MET A 56 -6.99 4.04 -4.50
N ASN A 57 -6.34 3.38 -5.45
CA ASN A 57 -6.97 2.34 -6.27
C ASN A 57 -7.42 1.14 -5.42
N LEU A 58 -6.62 0.71 -4.42
CA LEU A 58 -6.99 -0.35 -3.48
C LEU A 58 -8.23 0.04 -2.67
N VAL A 59 -8.26 1.27 -2.14
CA VAL A 59 -9.41 1.77 -1.36
C VAL A 59 -10.66 1.88 -2.22
N MET A 60 -10.54 2.39 -3.44
CA MET A 60 -11.66 2.52 -4.37
C MET A 60 -12.22 1.14 -4.78
N HIS A 61 -11.37 0.14 -4.97
CA HIS A 61 -11.82 -1.23 -5.21
C HIS A 61 -12.61 -1.78 -4.02
N ALA A 62 -12.14 -1.58 -2.78
CA ALA A 62 -12.88 -1.97 -1.58
C ALA A 62 -14.24 -1.24 -1.42
N ARG A 63 -14.44 -0.13 -2.12
CA ARG A 63 -15.71 0.61 -2.22
C ARG A 63 -16.61 0.17 -3.38
N GLY A 64 -16.24 -0.89 -4.11
CA GLY A 64 -17.04 -1.48 -5.18
C GLY A 64 -16.64 -1.05 -6.60
N MET A 65 -15.52 -0.34 -6.77
CA MET A 65 -15.01 -0.06 -8.12
C MET A 65 -14.45 -1.32 -8.79
N PRO A 66 -14.52 -1.44 -10.13
CA PRO A 66 -13.99 -2.58 -10.87
C PRO A 66 -12.52 -2.87 -10.57
N ASP A 67 -12.15 -4.15 -10.59
CA ASP A 67 -10.80 -4.63 -10.27
C ASP A 67 -9.80 -4.44 -11.43
N THR A 68 -10.20 -3.86 -12.57
CA THR A 68 -9.39 -3.73 -13.79
C THR A 68 -8.00 -3.12 -13.53
N LYS A 69 -7.93 -2.07 -12.70
CA LYS A 69 -6.65 -1.44 -12.33
C LYS A 69 -5.79 -2.35 -11.46
N LEU A 70 -6.41 -3.14 -10.57
CA LEU A 70 -5.69 -4.07 -9.71
C LEU A 70 -5.18 -5.29 -10.49
N ARG A 71 -5.93 -5.76 -11.50
CA ARG A 71 -5.46 -6.80 -12.42
C ARG A 71 -4.24 -6.32 -13.22
N ALA A 72 -4.28 -5.09 -13.74
CA ALA A 72 -3.12 -4.50 -14.43
C ALA A 72 -1.91 -4.34 -13.49
N LEU A 73 -2.14 -4.01 -12.21
CA LEU A 73 -1.08 -4.03 -11.19
C LEU A 73 -0.57 -5.46 -10.92
N GLY A 74 -1.45 -6.45 -10.86
CA GLY A 74 -1.08 -7.87 -10.73
C GLY A 74 -0.19 -8.33 -11.88
N GLU A 75 -0.54 -8.00 -13.11
CA GLU A 75 0.28 -8.30 -14.29
C GLU A 75 1.66 -7.64 -14.20
N SER A 76 1.74 -6.36 -13.83
CA SER A 76 3.03 -5.68 -13.70
C SER A 76 3.89 -6.24 -12.56
N HIS A 77 3.28 -6.69 -11.47
CA HIS A 77 3.96 -7.29 -10.32
C HIS A 77 4.21 -8.80 -10.46
N SER A 78 3.72 -9.41 -11.54
CA SER A 78 3.81 -10.84 -11.78
C SER A 78 5.23 -11.37 -11.87
N ARG A 79 5.39 -12.69 -11.74
CA ARG A 79 6.67 -13.38 -11.90
C ARG A 79 7.37 -13.10 -13.24
N GLN A 80 6.61 -12.82 -14.29
CA GLN A 80 7.14 -12.56 -15.64
C GLN A 80 7.57 -11.10 -15.86
N ARG A 81 7.23 -10.21 -14.92
CA ARG A 81 7.47 -8.77 -15.02
C ARG A 81 8.38 -8.31 -13.89
N LEU A 82 7.86 -7.62 -12.88
CA LEU A 82 8.68 -7.13 -11.76
C LEU A 82 9.09 -8.24 -10.77
N ASP A 83 8.49 -9.43 -10.88
CA ASP A 83 8.77 -10.60 -10.03
C ASP A 83 8.65 -10.25 -8.54
N ILE A 84 7.49 -9.73 -8.14
CA ILE A 84 7.20 -9.36 -6.76
C ILE A 84 6.54 -10.54 -6.07
N ARG A 85 7.33 -11.29 -5.29
CA ARG A 85 6.84 -12.49 -4.60
C ARG A 85 5.68 -12.15 -3.65
N PRO A 86 4.64 -13.00 -3.56
CA PRO A 86 3.47 -12.74 -2.73
C PRO A 86 3.77 -12.44 -1.25
N GLU A 87 4.83 -12.99 -0.69
CA GLU A 87 5.31 -12.76 0.69
C GLU A 87 5.77 -11.32 0.94
N LEU A 88 6.22 -10.59 -0.09
CA LEU A 88 6.71 -9.21 0.05
C LEU A 88 5.59 -8.20 0.35
N TYR A 89 4.33 -8.56 0.06
CA TYR A 89 3.18 -7.70 0.38
C TYR A 89 2.87 -7.65 1.87
N ASP A 90 3.29 -8.65 2.63
CA ASP A 90 3.08 -8.67 4.08
C ASP A 90 4.01 -7.63 4.72
N LEU A 91 5.27 -7.56 4.26
CA LEU A 91 6.22 -6.50 4.62
C LEU A 91 5.73 -5.11 4.19
N TRP A 92 5.13 -5.01 3.00
CA TRP A 92 4.55 -3.76 2.50
C TRP A 92 3.41 -3.28 3.41
N LEU A 93 2.51 -4.18 3.81
CA LEU A 93 1.37 -3.87 4.67
C LEU A 93 1.83 -3.45 6.06
N ASP A 94 2.80 -4.16 6.65
CA ASP A 94 3.31 -3.82 7.98
C ASP A 94 4.06 -2.48 7.99
N ALA A 95 4.88 -2.20 6.96
CA ALA A 95 5.52 -0.89 6.81
C ALA A 95 4.49 0.23 6.66
N LEU A 96 3.42 0.01 5.88
CA LEU A 96 2.36 1.00 5.71
C LEU A 96 1.61 1.26 7.03
N LEU A 97 1.26 0.22 7.77
CA LEU A 97 0.55 0.37 9.05
C LEU A 97 1.38 1.04 10.13
N LEU A 98 2.69 0.74 10.18
CA LEU A 98 3.63 1.45 11.04
C LEU A 98 3.63 2.95 10.70
N THR A 99 3.78 3.27 9.41
CA THR A 99 3.77 4.66 8.94
C THR A 99 2.44 5.35 9.24
N ILE A 100 1.30 4.69 9.02
CA ILE A 100 -0.02 5.26 9.35
C ILE A 100 -0.09 5.61 10.84
N SER A 101 0.42 4.76 11.72
CA SER A 101 0.40 5.03 13.17
C SER A 101 1.25 6.23 13.60
N GLU A 102 2.27 6.59 12.81
CA GLU A 102 3.13 7.76 13.04
C GLU A 102 2.49 9.06 12.50
N HIS A 103 1.66 8.98 11.45
CA HIS A 103 1.16 10.13 10.70
C HIS A 103 -0.33 10.44 10.88
N ASP A 104 -1.13 9.45 11.29
CA ASP A 104 -2.53 9.64 11.64
C ASP A 104 -2.69 9.68 13.17
N LYS A 105 -2.90 10.90 13.71
CA LYS A 105 -3.10 11.13 15.14
C LYS A 105 -4.35 10.45 15.72
N GLU A 106 -5.29 10.05 14.87
CA GLU A 106 -6.50 9.32 15.23
C GLU A 106 -6.35 7.81 14.96
N CYS A 107 -5.14 7.33 14.66
CA CYS A 107 -4.91 5.91 14.41
C CYS A 107 -5.04 5.10 15.70
N ASP A 108 -6.17 4.42 15.85
CA ASP A 108 -6.43 3.45 16.90
C ASP A 108 -6.44 2.01 16.35
N ALA A 109 -6.83 1.05 17.20
CA ALA A 109 -6.92 -0.35 16.81
C ALA A 109 -7.94 -0.60 15.69
N ASP A 110 -9.06 0.12 15.69
CA ASP A 110 -10.13 -0.04 14.71
C ASP A 110 -9.70 0.51 13.34
N VAL A 111 -9.02 1.66 13.31
CA VAL A 111 -8.43 2.23 12.10
C VAL A 111 -7.40 1.27 11.50
N ARG A 112 -6.50 0.70 12.32
CA ARG A 112 -5.50 -0.28 11.84
C ARG A 112 -6.17 -1.54 11.28
N GLN A 113 -7.20 -2.04 11.94
CA GLN A 113 -7.93 -3.22 11.48
C GLN A 113 -8.68 -2.94 10.17
N ALA A 114 -9.29 -1.75 10.03
CA ALA A 114 -9.94 -1.32 8.81
C ALA A 114 -8.95 -1.22 7.64
N TRP A 115 -7.75 -0.69 7.86
CA TRP A 115 -6.68 -0.68 6.86
C TRP A 115 -6.30 -2.09 6.41
N ARG A 116 -6.09 -3.03 7.34
CA ARG A 116 -5.80 -4.44 7.00
C ARG A 116 -6.92 -5.04 6.16
N GLU A 117 -8.17 -4.88 6.58
CA GLU A 117 -9.34 -5.43 5.85
C GLU A 117 -9.43 -4.87 4.42
N VAL A 118 -9.32 -3.54 4.27
CA VAL A 118 -9.46 -2.85 2.98
C VAL A 118 -8.32 -3.21 2.03
N LEU A 119 -7.08 -3.16 2.51
CA LEU A 119 -5.91 -3.41 1.65
C LEU A 119 -5.81 -4.87 1.24
N ASN A 120 -6.11 -5.81 2.13
CA ASN A 120 -6.02 -7.24 1.81
C ASN A 120 -6.97 -7.67 0.69
N LYS A 121 -8.15 -7.04 0.54
CA LYS A 121 -9.06 -7.30 -0.58
C LYS A 121 -8.38 -7.05 -1.92
N GLY A 122 -7.70 -5.92 -2.06
CA GLY A 122 -7.01 -5.57 -3.30
C GLY A 122 -5.66 -6.27 -3.47
N ILE A 123 -4.90 -6.47 -2.38
CA ILE A 123 -3.66 -7.25 -2.40
C ILE A 123 -3.92 -8.68 -2.88
N ALA A 124 -5.02 -9.31 -2.48
CA ALA A 124 -5.40 -10.64 -2.96
C ALA A 124 -5.55 -10.70 -4.49
N VAL A 125 -6.15 -9.67 -5.10
CA VAL A 125 -6.28 -9.57 -6.57
C VAL A 125 -4.90 -9.44 -7.23
N ILE A 126 -4.00 -8.65 -6.66
CA ILE A 126 -2.65 -8.45 -7.18
C ILE A 126 -1.83 -9.75 -7.06
N LYS A 127 -1.86 -10.41 -5.88
CA LYS A 127 -1.18 -11.69 -5.62
C LYS A 127 -1.67 -12.79 -6.57
N ALA A 128 -2.94 -12.79 -6.97
CA ALA A 128 -3.49 -13.76 -7.91
C ALA A 128 -2.92 -13.65 -9.34
N GLY A 129 -2.25 -12.54 -9.66
CA GLY A 129 -1.57 -12.34 -10.94
C GLY A 129 -0.10 -12.76 -10.97
N TYR A 130 0.47 -13.24 -9.86
CA TYR A 130 1.86 -13.69 -9.77
C TYR A 130 2.10 -15.02 -10.49
#